data_AF-A0A2N2PKV2-F1
#
_entry.id   AF-A0A2N2PKV2-F1
#
_cell.length_a   1.000
_cell.length_b   1.000
_cell.length_c   1.000
_cell.angle_alpha   90.00
_cell.angle_beta   90.00
_cell.angle_gamma   90.00
#
_symmetry.space_group_name_H-M   'P 1'
#
loop_
_entity.id
_entity.type
_entity.pdbx_description
1 polymer ?
#
loop_
_entity_poly.entity_id
_entity_poly.type
_entity_poly.pdbx_seq_one_letter_code
_entity_poly.pdbx_strand_id
1 'polypeptide(L)'
;MHTRLEESLRVEDHQQELNKPIAFGRTAEIYAGEDGKVLKLFYDWMPQHSVQTEFEVSRKLASAGLPVPQVYDRVLIGKRYGIIYERVNGPTLLSKLIGKPWQVQHWAETLAKLHAQLHTGKGIDSPDGMPRMSESLVRDVLRAPHLETREKEKIAALIPGLPDGNVICHYDFHPDQILLTADGPVILDWMTARLGHPAADVARTLVILTYGIPPGAGWLLRQAVYILAGLVRRSYLQQYLKLNPQVTLVQVQAWILPVATARLCEGIENETQPILRAIRGMLRRM
;
A
#
# COMPACT_ATOMS: atom_id res chain seq x y z
N MET A 1 16.13 -13.02 29.40
CA MET A 1 14.94 -12.22 29.76
C MET A 1 13.87 -12.37 28.67
N HIS A 2 13.27 -13.56 28.56
CA HIS A 2 12.17 -13.84 27.63
C HIS A 2 10.84 -13.62 28.38
N THR A 3 10.28 -12.41 28.34
CA THR A 3 8.89 -12.16 28.79
C THR A 3 8.43 -10.77 28.35
N ARG A 4 7.87 -10.64 27.13
CA ARG A 4 6.98 -9.52 26.75
C ARG A 4 6.25 -9.64 25.39
N LEU A 5 5.92 -10.84 24.90
CA LEU A 5 5.24 -11.02 23.60
C LEU A 5 3.85 -11.67 23.69
N GLU A 6 3.23 -11.70 24.87
CA GLU A 6 1.83 -12.12 25.04
C GLU A 6 0.93 -10.90 25.27
N GLU A 7 0.91 -9.96 24.33
CA GLU A 7 -0.28 -9.10 24.19
C GLU A 7 -1.40 -9.98 23.64
N SER A 8 -2.47 -10.09 24.42
CA SER A 8 -3.54 -11.10 24.36
C SER A 8 -4.07 -11.36 22.94
N LEU A 9 -3.66 -12.45 22.31
CA LEU A 9 -4.43 -13.04 21.22
C LEU A 9 -5.73 -13.59 21.83
N ARG A 10 -6.87 -12.98 21.51
CA ARG A 10 -8.16 -13.58 21.85
C ARG A 10 -8.39 -14.78 20.94
N VAL A 11 -8.37 -15.96 21.55
CA VAL A 11 -8.78 -17.19 20.88
C VAL A 11 -10.30 -17.24 20.99
N GLU A 12 -10.96 -16.95 19.89
CA GLU A 12 -12.42 -16.93 19.81
C GLU A 12 -12.88 -18.20 19.10
N ASP A 13 -13.63 -19.04 19.81
CA ASP A 13 -14.25 -20.25 19.27
C ASP A 13 -15.54 -19.86 18.50
N HIS A 14 -15.40 -18.95 17.52
CA HIS A 14 -16.51 -18.34 16.78
C HIS A 14 -16.67 -18.92 15.36
N GLN A 15 -16.24 -20.17 15.13
CA GLN A 15 -16.47 -20.81 13.83
C GLN A 15 -17.97 -20.90 13.46
N GLN A 16 -18.88 -20.73 14.42
CA GLN A 16 -20.31 -20.93 14.23
C GLN A 16 -21.18 -19.68 13.98
N GLU A 17 -20.67 -18.44 14.07
CA GLU A 17 -21.54 -17.23 13.95
C GLU A 17 -20.95 -16.06 13.14
N LEU A 18 -19.95 -16.30 12.28
CA LEU A 18 -19.55 -15.26 11.33
C LEU A 18 -20.64 -15.11 10.24
N ASN A 19 -21.33 -13.97 10.26
CA ASN A 19 -22.23 -13.54 9.19
C ASN A 19 -21.52 -13.52 7.83
N LYS A 20 -22.26 -13.40 6.73
CA LYS A 20 -21.67 -13.30 5.38
C LYS A 20 -20.67 -12.12 5.30
N PRO A 21 -19.48 -12.29 4.69
CA PRO A 21 -18.54 -11.20 4.48
C PRO A 21 -19.20 -10.03 3.74
N ILE A 22 -18.91 -8.81 4.19
CA ILE A 22 -19.40 -7.57 3.57
C ILE A 22 -18.47 -7.09 2.45
N ALA A 23 -17.21 -7.53 2.45
CA ALA A 23 -16.24 -7.25 1.40
C ALA A 23 -15.18 -8.36 1.32
N PHE A 24 -14.56 -8.48 0.15
CA PHE A 24 -13.51 -9.44 -0.15
C PHE A 24 -12.27 -8.70 -0.65
N GLY A 25 -11.12 -9.00 -0.05
CA GLY A 25 -9.82 -8.55 -0.52
C GLY A 25 -8.99 -9.71 -1.05
N ARG A 26 -7.76 -9.42 -1.50
CA ARG A 26 -6.82 -10.45 -1.97
C ARG A 26 -6.28 -11.31 -0.83
N THR A 27 -6.19 -10.76 0.37
CA THR A 27 -5.52 -11.36 1.54
C THR A 27 -6.47 -11.70 2.67
N ALA A 28 -7.68 -11.12 2.66
CA ALA A 28 -8.62 -11.20 3.77
C ALA A 28 -10.07 -11.00 3.31
N GLU A 29 -10.97 -11.44 4.17
CA GLU A 29 -12.40 -11.15 4.12
C GLU A 29 -12.74 -10.14 5.21
N ILE A 30 -13.69 -9.25 4.92
CA ILE A 30 -14.17 -8.26 5.88
C ILE A 30 -15.56 -8.67 6.36
N TYR A 31 -15.73 -8.73 7.67
CA TYR A 31 -16.98 -9.05 8.35
C TYR A 31 -17.45 -7.83 9.13
N ALA A 32 -18.76 -7.57 9.10
CA ALA A 32 -19.36 -6.56 9.98
C ALA A 32 -19.30 -7.06 11.43
N GLY A 33 -18.79 -6.23 12.34
CA GLY A 33 -18.89 -6.43 13.78
C GLY A 33 -19.93 -5.50 14.41
N GLU A 34 -20.15 -5.67 15.70
CA GLU A 34 -20.98 -4.79 16.52
C GLU A 34 -20.26 -3.47 16.86
N ASP A 35 -20.99 -2.50 17.40
CA ASP A 35 -20.46 -1.21 17.89
C ASP A 35 -19.59 -0.43 16.90
N GLY A 36 -19.93 -0.48 15.61
CA GLY A 36 -19.16 0.23 14.59
C GLY A 36 -17.77 -0.36 14.37
N LYS A 37 -17.60 -1.67 14.54
CA LYS A 37 -16.35 -2.40 14.25
C LYS A 37 -16.47 -3.27 13.01
N VAL A 38 -15.33 -3.67 12.46
CA VAL A 38 -15.20 -4.70 11.43
C VAL A 38 -14.09 -5.66 11.78
N LEU A 39 -14.26 -6.92 11.40
CA LEU A 39 -13.22 -7.94 11.48
C LEU A 39 -12.61 -8.12 10.09
N LYS A 40 -11.31 -7.87 9.94
CA LYS A 40 -10.50 -8.27 8.79
C LYS A 40 -9.91 -9.65 9.09
N LEU A 41 -10.48 -10.70 8.51
CA LEU A 41 -10.06 -12.09 8.72
C LEU A 41 -9.19 -12.56 7.56
N PHE A 42 -7.91 -12.77 7.81
CA PHE A 42 -6.93 -13.16 6.79
C PHE A 42 -7.14 -14.60 6.35
N TYR A 43 -6.87 -14.89 5.07
CA TYR A 43 -6.88 -16.26 4.58
C TYR A 43 -5.78 -17.10 5.27
N ASP A 44 -5.97 -18.41 5.34
CA ASP A 44 -5.08 -19.33 6.07
C ASP A 44 -3.65 -19.41 5.50
N TRP A 45 -3.48 -19.10 4.21
CA TRP A 45 -2.17 -19.00 3.56
C TRP A 45 -1.41 -17.70 3.88
N MET A 46 -2.04 -16.73 4.55
CA MET A 46 -1.38 -15.51 4.95
C MET A 46 -0.40 -15.77 6.10
N PRO A 47 0.88 -15.37 5.97
CA PRO A 47 1.84 -15.56 7.05
C PRO A 47 1.47 -14.76 8.30
N GLN A 48 1.58 -15.40 9.47
CA GLN A 48 1.31 -14.75 10.76
C GLN A 48 2.11 -13.46 10.97
N HIS A 49 3.38 -13.42 10.56
CA HIS A 49 4.23 -12.24 10.72
C HIS A 49 3.71 -11.03 9.91
N SER A 50 3.07 -11.26 8.76
CA SER A 50 2.47 -10.19 7.95
C SER A 50 1.25 -9.59 8.65
N VAL A 51 0.40 -10.44 9.24
CA VAL A 51 -0.75 -10.00 10.05
C VAL A 51 -0.29 -9.25 11.30
N GLN A 52 0.77 -9.75 11.97
CA GLN A 52 1.36 -9.07 13.11
C GLN A 52 1.89 -7.67 12.73
N THR A 53 2.60 -7.58 11.60
CA THR A 53 3.12 -6.30 11.10
C THR A 53 1.99 -5.32 10.83
N GLU A 54 0.92 -5.74 10.15
CA GLU A 54 -0.23 -4.87 9.88
C GLU A 54 -0.87 -4.36 11.19
N PHE A 55 -1.07 -5.24 12.17
CA PHE A 55 -1.64 -4.89 13.46
C PHE A 55 -0.79 -3.84 14.20
N GLU A 56 0.52 -4.08 14.32
CA GLU A 56 1.42 -3.19 15.05
C GLU A 56 1.59 -1.84 14.38
N VAL A 57 1.75 -1.82 13.05
CA VAL A 57 1.84 -0.57 12.26
C VAL A 57 0.54 0.21 12.42
N SER A 58 -0.61 -0.41 12.16
CA SER A 58 -1.90 0.28 12.23
C SER A 58 -2.17 0.85 13.62
N ARG A 59 -1.85 0.10 14.69
CA ARG A 59 -1.98 0.56 16.08
C ARG A 59 -1.07 1.77 16.37
N LYS A 60 0.19 1.73 15.91
CA LYS A 60 1.16 2.83 16.11
C LYS A 60 0.74 4.10 15.35
N LEU A 61 0.24 3.94 14.13
CA LEU A 61 -0.25 5.08 13.32
C LEU A 61 -1.52 5.69 13.93
N ALA A 62 -2.43 4.87 14.42
CA ALA A 62 -3.64 5.32 15.10
C ALA A 62 -3.31 6.09 16.39
N SER A 63 -2.39 5.57 17.21
CA SER A 63 -1.97 6.24 18.45
C SER A 63 -1.19 7.54 18.20
N ALA A 64 -0.54 7.66 17.04
CA ALA A 64 0.11 8.89 16.59
C ALA A 64 -0.87 9.92 15.99
N GLY A 65 -2.17 9.60 15.92
CA GLY A 65 -3.20 10.49 15.38
C GLY A 65 -3.15 10.65 13.86
N LEU A 66 -2.53 9.70 13.14
CA LEU A 66 -2.70 9.67 11.69
C LEU A 66 -4.12 9.26 11.31
N PRO A 67 -4.60 9.68 10.12
CA PRO A 67 -5.94 9.35 9.65
C PRO A 67 -6.00 7.88 9.20
N VAL A 68 -6.02 6.96 10.16
CA VAL A 68 -6.17 5.51 9.97
C VAL A 68 -7.30 5.01 10.88
N PRO A 69 -7.93 3.86 10.59
CA PRO A 69 -8.94 3.29 11.49
C PRO A 69 -8.34 2.98 12.85
N GLN A 70 -9.11 3.15 13.93
CA GLN A 70 -8.71 2.61 15.23
C GLN A 70 -8.55 1.09 15.16
N VAL A 71 -7.57 0.57 15.91
CA VAL A 71 -7.27 -0.86 15.99
C VAL A 71 -7.57 -1.33 17.40
N TYR A 72 -8.44 -2.33 17.53
CA TYR A 72 -8.93 -2.79 18.82
C TYR A 72 -8.19 -4.02 19.32
N ASP A 73 -8.21 -5.10 18.53
CA ASP A 73 -7.67 -6.39 18.97
C ASP A 73 -7.24 -7.27 17.79
N ARG A 74 -6.48 -8.32 18.11
CA ARG A 74 -6.11 -9.40 17.19
C ARG A 74 -6.73 -10.71 17.68
N VAL A 75 -7.42 -11.39 16.77
CA VAL A 75 -8.14 -12.62 17.04
C VAL A 75 -7.56 -13.79 16.26
N LEU A 76 -7.76 -15.00 16.78
CA LEU A 76 -7.55 -16.24 16.05
C LEU A 76 -8.89 -16.99 16.00
N ILE A 77 -9.44 -17.14 14.79
CA ILE A 77 -10.69 -17.86 14.54
C ILE A 77 -10.35 -19.13 13.75
N GLY A 78 -10.46 -20.29 14.40
CA GLY A 78 -9.95 -21.54 13.85
C GLY A 78 -8.44 -21.47 13.60
N LYS A 79 -8.03 -21.49 12.32
CA LYS A 79 -6.61 -21.38 11.89
C LYS A 79 -6.28 -20.03 11.27
N ARG A 80 -7.23 -19.09 11.24
CA ARG A 80 -7.11 -17.82 10.54
C ARG A 80 -6.93 -16.68 11.54
N TYR A 81 -5.88 -15.89 11.35
CA TYR A 81 -5.69 -14.68 12.12
C TYR A 81 -6.63 -13.59 11.61
N GLY A 82 -7.07 -12.70 12.51
CA GLY A 82 -7.88 -11.55 12.17
C GLY A 82 -7.52 -10.33 13.01
N ILE A 83 -7.86 -9.15 12.52
CA ILE A 83 -7.72 -7.87 13.23
C ILE A 83 -9.07 -7.19 13.28
N ILE A 84 -9.44 -6.70 14.46
CA ILE A 84 -10.65 -5.91 14.69
C ILE A 84 -10.31 -4.43 14.53
N TYR A 85 -10.95 -3.78 13.56
CA TYR A 85 -10.79 -2.37 13.24
C TYR A 85 -12.08 -1.59 13.51
N GLU A 86 -11.94 -0.28 13.63
CA GLU A 86 -13.05 0.65 13.43
C GLU A 86 -13.66 0.50 12.04
N ARG A 87 -14.98 0.52 11.99
CA ARG A 87 -15.73 0.54 10.74
C ARG A 87 -15.74 1.96 10.17
N VAL A 88 -14.96 2.15 9.12
CA VAL A 88 -14.95 3.40 8.37
C VAL A 88 -15.93 3.32 7.21
N ASN A 89 -16.83 4.31 7.11
CA ASN A 89 -17.82 4.37 6.05
C ASN A 89 -17.58 5.59 5.16
N GLY A 90 -17.63 5.39 3.85
CA GLY A 90 -17.48 6.45 2.87
C GLY A 90 -17.18 5.91 1.47
N PRO A 91 -17.28 6.75 0.43
CA PRO A 91 -16.76 6.42 -0.89
C PRO A 91 -15.23 6.44 -0.91
N THR A 92 -14.61 5.60 -1.75
CA THR A 92 -13.16 5.67 -1.97
C THR A 92 -12.77 6.93 -2.73
N LEU A 93 -11.55 7.44 -2.55
CA LEU A 93 -11.02 8.55 -3.34
C LEU A 93 -10.96 8.19 -4.84
N LEU A 94 -10.71 6.92 -5.16
CA LEU A 94 -10.80 6.39 -6.53
C LEU A 94 -12.20 6.61 -7.13
N SER A 95 -13.27 6.31 -6.39
CA SER A 95 -14.64 6.51 -6.87
C SER A 95 -14.93 7.98 -7.20
N LYS A 96 -14.34 8.94 -6.45
CA LYS A 96 -14.46 10.37 -6.74
C LYS A 96 -13.66 10.80 -7.96
N LEU A 97 -12.45 10.26 -8.14
CA LEU A 97 -11.64 10.51 -9.33
C LEU A 97 -12.34 10.06 -10.61
N ILE A 98 -12.99 8.90 -10.58
CA ILE A 98 -13.74 8.36 -11.72
C ILE A 98 -15.03 9.15 -11.95
N GLY A 99 -15.78 9.45 -10.89
CA GLY A 99 -17.10 10.08 -11.01
C GLY A 99 -17.10 11.59 -11.26
N LYS A 100 -15.99 12.30 -10.99
CA LYS A 100 -15.91 13.77 -11.08
C LYS A 100 -14.59 14.23 -11.72
N PRO A 101 -14.42 14.06 -13.04
CA PRO A 101 -13.15 14.36 -13.73
C PRO A 101 -12.72 15.83 -13.63
N TRP A 102 -13.65 16.78 -13.48
CA TRP A 102 -13.32 18.19 -13.26
C TRP A 102 -12.68 18.47 -11.88
N GLN A 103 -12.75 17.53 -10.93
CA GLN A 103 -12.12 17.63 -9.61
C GLN A 103 -10.83 16.81 -9.50
N VAL A 104 -10.32 16.26 -10.61
CA VAL A 104 -9.14 15.37 -10.60
C VAL A 104 -7.93 16.01 -9.92
N GLN A 105 -7.67 17.29 -10.18
CA GLN A 105 -6.58 18.01 -9.52
C GLN A 105 -6.77 18.06 -8.00
N HIS A 106 -7.97 18.43 -7.54
CA HIS A 106 -8.28 18.48 -6.11
C HIS A 106 -8.06 17.13 -5.42
N TRP A 107 -8.56 16.04 -6.01
CA TRP A 107 -8.42 14.70 -5.41
C TRP A 107 -6.98 14.18 -5.48
N ALA A 108 -6.23 14.49 -6.54
CA ALA A 108 -4.81 14.17 -6.63
C ALA A 108 -3.96 14.96 -5.61
N GLU A 109 -4.32 16.22 -5.35
CA GLU A 109 -3.70 17.03 -4.29
C GLU A 109 -4.03 16.49 -2.89
N THR A 110 -5.27 16.03 -2.66
CA THR A 110 -5.67 15.36 -1.41
C THR A 110 -4.86 14.07 -1.20
N LEU A 111 -4.71 13.25 -2.24
CA LEU A 111 -3.85 12.06 -2.21
C LEU A 111 -2.40 12.42 -1.82
N ALA A 112 -1.84 13.47 -2.43
CA ALA A 112 -0.48 13.93 -2.14
C ALA A 112 -0.32 14.46 -0.70
N LYS A 113 -1.31 15.21 -0.20
CA LYS A 113 -1.32 15.74 1.17
C LYS A 113 -1.29 14.62 2.21
N LEU A 114 -2.12 13.59 2.02
CA LEU A 114 -2.16 12.42 2.90
C LEU A 114 -0.82 11.68 2.91
N HIS A 115 -0.24 11.44 1.73
CA HIS A 115 1.04 10.74 1.64
C HIS A 115 2.19 11.55 2.26
N ALA A 116 2.20 12.88 2.05
CA ALA A 116 3.19 13.76 2.66
C ALA A 116 3.02 13.82 4.18
N GLN A 117 1.78 13.86 4.70
CA GLN A 117 1.48 13.82 6.13
C GLN A 117 1.99 12.52 6.76
N LEU A 118 1.79 11.38 6.10
CA LEU A 118 2.34 10.09 6.54
C LEU A 118 3.87 10.17 6.67
N HIS A 119 4.56 10.63 5.63
CA HIS A 119 6.02 10.63 5.60
C HIS A 119 6.71 11.70 6.45
N THR A 120 6.00 12.77 6.79
CA THR A 120 6.53 13.89 7.58
C THR A 120 6.04 13.87 9.02
N GLY A 121 5.18 12.91 9.38
CA GLY A 121 4.71 12.69 10.74
C GLY A 121 5.88 12.50 11.70
N LYS A 122 5.98 13.38 12.70
CA LYS A 122 7.03 13.31 13.73
C LYS A 122 6.60 12.37 14.86
N GLY A 123 7.56 11.70 15.48
CA GLY A 123 7.31 10.89 16.68
C GLY A 123 6.63 9.54 16.41
N ILE A 124 6.63 9.09 15.15
CA ILE A 124 6.16 7.76 14.79
C ILE A 124 7.37 6.83 14.69
N ASP A 125 7.72 6.17 15.80
CA ASP A 125 8.75 5.12 15.72
C ASP A 125 8.19 3.91 14.95
N SER A 126 9.04 3.28 14.15
CA SER A 126 8.70 2.00 13.52
C SER A 126 8.49 0.92 14.59
N PRO A 127 7.51 0.02 14.44
CA PRO A 127 7.45 -1.20 15.23
C PRO A 127 8.75 -2.01 15.10
N ASP A 128 9.09 -2.75 16.15
CA ASP A 128 10.26 -3.63 16.14
C ASP A 128 10.11 -4.72 15.07
N GLY A 129 11.17 -5.00 14.33
CA GLY A 129 11.17 -6.06 13.32
C GLY A 129 10.42 -5.71 12.03
N MET A 130 9.99 -4.46 11.84
CA MET A 130 9.39 -4.00 10.58
C MET A 130 10.33 -4.28 9.39
N PRO A 131 9.84 -4.86 8.28
CA PRO A 131 10.69 -5.22 7.15
C PRO A 131 11.31 -3.97 6.51
N ARG A 132 12.62 -4.00 6.28
CA ARG A 132 13.31 -2.93 5.55
C ARG A 132 12.98 -2.99 4.06
N MET A 133 12.75 -1.82 3.48
CA MET A 133 12.28 -1.70 2.11
C MET A 133 13.33 -2.19 1.12
N SER A 134 14.59 -1.82 1.29
CA SER A 134 15.70 -2.25 0.43
C SER A 134 15.85 -3.77 0.40
N GLU A 135 15.85 -4.42 1.57
CA GLU A 135 15.95 -5.88 1.70
C GLU A 135 14.77 -6.60 1.04
N SER A 136 13.56 -6.13 1.32
CA SER A 136 12.34 -6.71 0.74
C SER A 136 12.32 -6.52 -0.77
N LEU A 137 12.75 -5.35 -1.26
CA LEU A 137 12.80 -5.05 -2.68
C LEU A 137 13.82 -5.91 -3.42
N VAL A 138 15.00 -6.16 -2.86
CA VAL A 138 15.98 -7.10 -3.43
C VAL A 138 15.37 -8.48 -3.59
N ARG A 139 14.71 -8.99 -2.54
CA ARG A 139 14.04 -10.30 -2.59
C ARG A 139 12.96 -10.34 -3.67
N ASP A 140 12.12 -9.32 -3.73
CA ASP A 140 11.02 -9.22 -4.70
C ASP A 140 11.58 -9.16 -6.14
N VAL A 141 12.62 -8.35 -6.39
CA VAL A 141 13.27 -8.24 -7.71
C VAL A 141 13.85 -9.58 -8.18
N LEU A 142 14.54 -10.30 -7.31
CA LEU A 142 15.13 -11.60 -7.67
C LEU A 142 14.07 -12.68 -7.95
N ARG A 143 12.87 -12.54 -7.37
CA ARG A 143 11.72 -13.43 -7.58
C ARG A 143 10.80 -12.98 -8.72
N ALA A 144 11.03 -11.81 -9.31
CA ALA A 144 10.16 -11.26 -10.35
C ALA A 144 10.03 -12.24 -11.53
N PRO A 145 8.79 -12.56 -11.97
CA PRO A 145 8.59 -13.43 -13.11
C PRO A 145 8.94 -12.74 -14.43
N HIS A 146 9.10 -13.51 -15.50
CA HIS A 146 9.27 -13.03 -16.89
C HIS A 146 10.53 -12.19 -17.21
N LEU A 147 11.48 -12.12 -16.28
CA LEU A 147 12.81 -11.52 -16.48
C LEU A 147 13.90 -12.60 -16.43
N GLU A 148 14.97 -12.40 -17.18
CA GLU A 148 16.17 -13.25 -17.14
C GLU A 148 16.94 -13.01 -15.82
N THR A 149 17.67 -14.03 -15.36
CA THR A 149 18.49 -13.94 -14.13
C THR A 149 19.43 -12.73 -14.17
N ARG A 150 20.11 -12.51 -15.30
CA ARG A 150 21.02 -11.37 -15.50
C ARG A 150 20.31 -10.02 -15.39
N GLU A 151 19.09 -9.90 -15.89
CA GLU A 151 18.30 -8.66 -15.75
C GLU A 151 17.97 -8.41 -14.27
N LYS A 152 17.55 -9.45 -13.54
CA LYS A 152 17.23 -9.34 -12.11
C LYS A 152 18.45 -8.98 -11.26
N GLU A 153 19.58 -9.62 -11.51
CA GLU A 153 20.85 -9.33 -10.81
C GLU A 153 21.31 -7.90 -11.08
N LYS A 154 21.25 -7.43 -12.34
CA LYS A 154 21.59 -6.04 -12.69
C LYS A 154 20.71 -5.05 -11.94
N ILE A 155 19.41 -5.30 -11.82
CA ILE A 155 18.48 -4.41 -11.10
C ILE A 155 18.70 -4.48 -9.59
N ALA A 156 18.87 -5.68 -9.02
CA ALA A 156 19.09 -5.88 -7.60
C ALA A 156 20.38 -5.19 -7.12
N ALA A 157 21.42 -5.17 -7.94
CA ALA A 157 22.70 -4.51 -7.64
C ALA A 157 22.59 -2.97 -7.53
N LEU A 158 21.51 -2.35 -8.03
CA LEU A 158 21.29 -0.90 -7.91
C LEU A 158 20.79 -0.51 -6.52
N ILE A 159 20.01 -1.39 -5.87
CA ILE A 159 19.26 -1.08 -4.65
C ILE A 159 20.15 -0.62 -3.49
N PRO A 160 21.34 -1.22 -3.23
CA PRO A 160 22.23 -0.76 -2.17
C PRO A 160 22.73 0.67 -2.34
N GLY A 161 22.75 1.20 -3.57
CA GLY A 161 23.16 2.58 -3.86
C GLY A 161 22.03 3.60 -3.76
N LEU A 162 20.79 3.18 -3.50
CA LEU A 162 19.65 4.07 -3.38
C LEU A 162 19.54 4.65 -1.96
N PRO A 163 18.97 5.86 -1.79
CA PRO A 163 18.83 6.47 -0.46
C PRO A 163 18.00 5.60 0.49
N ASP A 164 18.58 5.20 1.62
CA ASP A 164 17.84 4.49 2.66
C ASP A 164 17.03 5.46 3.54
N GLY A 165 16.10 4.93 4.33
CA GLY A 165 15.32 5.75 5.25
C GLY A 165 14.65 4.93 6.35
N ASN A 166 14.23 5.64 7.40
CA ASN A 166 13.55 5.07 8.56
C ASN A 166 12.11 5.62 8.68
N VAL A 167 11.45 5.83 7.54
CA VAL A 167 10.05 6.28 7.51
C VAL A 167 9.14 5.09 7.26
N ILE A 168 8.04 5.01 8.02
CA ILE A 168 6.97 4.04 7.73
C ILE A 168 6.35 4.40 6.38
N CYS A 169 6.64 3.57 5.40
CA CYS A 169 6.08 3.65 4.07
C CYS A 169 4.91 2.67 3.99
N HIS A 170 3.81 3.07 3.38
CA HIS A 170 2.65 2.24 3.14
C HIS A 170 2.92 1.19 2.07
N TYR A 171 3.60 1.54 0.98
CA TYR A 171 4.02 0.65 -0.12
C TYR A 171 2.89 0.02 -0.96
N ASP A 172 1.65 0.41 -0.72
CA ASP A 172 0.49 0.17 -1.60
C ASP A 172 -0.46 1.37 -1.57
N PHE A 173 0.11 2.57 -1.45
CA PHE A 173 -0.66 3.79 -1.31
C PHE A 173 -1.26 4.22 -2.66
N HIS A 174 -2.58 4.11 -2.80
CA HIS A 174 -3.32 4.54 -3.98
C HIS A 174 -4.76 4.96 -3.62
N PRO A 175 -5.49 5.66 -4.53
CA PRO A 175 -6.82 6.22 -4.25
C PRO A 175 -7.90 5.27 -3.72
N ASP A 176 -7.76 3.96 -3.93
CA ASP A 176 -8.76 2.99 -3.46
C ASP A 176 -8.57 2.65 -1.98
N GLN A 177 -7.34 2.80 -1.46
CA GLN A 177 -7.00 2.63 -0.06
C GLN A 177 -7.32 3.87 0.79
N ILE A 178 -8.15 4.78 0.26
CA ILE A 178 -8.53 6.02 0.95
C ILE A 178 -10.04 6.13 0.94
N LEU A 179 -10.66 6.06 2.12
CA LEU A 179 -12.07 6.36 2.30
C LEU A 179 -12.25 7.83 2.65
N LEU A 180 -13.25 8.47 2.05
CA LEU A 180 -13.63 9.85 2.34
C LEU A 180 -14.81 9.83 3.32
N THR A 181 -14.57 10.20 4.56
CA THR A 181 -15.61 10.27 5.61
C THR A 181 -16.06 11.72 5.83
N ALA A 182 -17.02 11.91 6.75
CA ALA A 182 -17.42 13.24 7.20
C ALA A 182 -16.29 13.97 7.96
N ASP A 183 -15.47 13.22 8.69
CA ASP A 183 -14.39 13.74 9.54
C ASP A 183 -13.06 13.87 8.80
N GLY A 184 -12.98 13.36 7.57
CA GLY A 184 -11.83 13.49 6.70
C GLY A 184 -11.49 12.20 5.93
N PRO A 185 -10.45 12.24 5.10
CA PRO A 185 -9.93 11.03 4.48
C PRO A 185 -9.31 10.09 5.51
N VAL A 186 -9.46 8.78 5.32
CA VAL A 186 -8.86 7.72 6.15
C VAL A 186 -8.10 6.73 5.26
N ILE A 187 -6.87 6.41 5.64
CA ILE A 187 -5.96 5.51 4.92
C ILE A 187 -6.13 4.08 5.45
N LEU A 188 -6.36 3.14 4.54
CA LEU A 188 -6.61 1.73 4.83
C LEU A 188 -5.43 0.83 4.45
N ASP A 189 -5.48 -0.42 4.90
CA ASP A 189 -4.67 -1.56 4.42
C ASP A 189 -3.14 -1.39 4.52
N TRP A 190 -2.61 -1.59 5.74
CA TRP A 190 -1.18 -1.46 6.05
C TRP A 190 -0.39 -2.77 5.90
N MET A 191 -0.94 -3.78 5.21
CA MET A 191 -0.32 -5.11 5.07
C MET A 191 1.05 -5.06 4.38
N THR A 192 1.24 -4.11 3.48
CA THR A 192 2.46 -3.95 2.66
C THR A 192 3.47 -2.99 3.29
N ALA A 193 3.19 -2.46 4.48
CA ALA A 193 4.01 -1.44 5.11
C ALA A 193 5.46 -1.89 5.31
N ARG A 194 6.41 -1.00 5.02
CA ARG A 194 7.85 -1.24 5.12
C ARG A 194 8.56 -0.01 5.67
N LEU A 195 9.70 -0.22 6.31
CA LEU A 195 10.57 0.86 6.73
C LEU A 195 11.50 1.26 5.58
N GLY A 196 11.48 2.52 5.15
CA GLY A 196 12.31 2.94 4.02
C GLY A 196 12.36 4.44 3.77
N HIS A 197 12.89 4.79 2.60
CA HIS A 197 12.94 6.16 2.14
C HIS A 197 11.63 6.56 1.44
N PRO A 198 11.00 7.71 1.76
CA PRO A 198 9.74 8.16 1.17
C PRO A 198 9.70 8.16 -0.36
N ALA A 199 10.84 8.41 -1.01
CA ALA A 199 10.95 8.37 -2.47
C ALA A 199 10.58 7.02 -3.09
N ALA A 200 10.85 5.92 -2.38
CA ALA A 200 10.54 4.57 -2.83
C ALA A 200 9.02 4.31 -2.77
N ASP A 201 8.35 4.79 -1.72
CA ASP A 201 6.89 4.69 -1.60
C ASP A 201 6.16 5.57 -2.64
N VAL A 202 6.67 6.78 -2.89
CA VAL A 202 6.18 7.63 -3.99
C VAL A 202 6.38 6.95 -5.34
N ALA A 203 7.53 6.32 -5.58
CA ALA A 203 7.80 5.56 -6.80
C ALA A 203 6.79 4.41 -6.96
N ARG A 204 6.49 3.69 -5.87
CA ARG A 204 5.49 2.64 -5.82
C ARG A 204 4.09 3.14 -6.15
N THR A 205 3.64 4.24 -5.54
CA THR A 205 2.38 4.91 -5.92
C THR A 205 2.36 5.29 -7.39
N LEU A 206 3.44 5.84 -7.94
CA LEU A 206 3.50 6.21 -9.36
C LEU A 206 3.40 5.00 -10.29
N VAL A 207 4.02 3.87 -9.94
CA VAL A 207 3.88 2.60 -10.68
C VAL A 207 2.41 2.14 -10.66
N ILE A 208 1.77 2.10 -9.49
CA ILE A 208 0.36 1.73 -9.35
C ILE A 208 -0.54 2.66 -10.16
N LEU A 209 -0.36 3.98 -10.05
CA LEU A 209 -1.15 4.96 -10.81
C LEU A 209 -0.89 4.91 -12.32
N THR A 210 0.24 4.34 -12.77
CA THR A 210 0.57 4.23 -14.19
C THR A 210 -0.03 2.97 -14.81
N TYR A 211 0.00 1.85 -14.09
CA TYR A 211 -0.35 0.54 -14.64
C TYR A 211 -1.67 -0.01 -14.08
N GLY A 212 -2.14 0.46 -12.93
CA GLY A 212 -3.39 0.04 -12.31
C GLY A 212 -4.58 0.38 -13.20
N ILE A 213 -5.28 -0.66 -13.66
CA ILE A 213 -6.54 -0.54 -14.38
C ILE A 213 -7.65 -1.11 -13.49
N PRO A 214 -8.77 -0.39 -13.29
CA PRO A 214 -9.91 -0.94 -12.58
C PRO A 214 -10.38 -2.24 -13.24
N PRO A 215 -10.56 -3.35 -12.48
CA PRO A 215 -11.05 -4.60 -13.02
C PRO A 215 -12.45 -4.41 -13.63
N GLY A 216 -12.72 -5.11 -14.74
CA GLY A 216 -14.02 -5.03 -15.42
C GLY A 216 -14.31 -3.74 -16.20
N ALA A 217 -13.40 -2.77 -16.23
CA ALA A 217 -13.59 -1.56 -17.03
C ALA A 217 -13.65 -1.90 -18.54
N GLY A 218 -14.70 -1.43 -19.23
CA GLY A 218 -14.81 -1.52 -20.69
C GLY A 218 -13.78 -0.64 -21.41
N TRP A 219 -13.54 -0.87 -22.70
CA TRP A 219 -12.46 -0.21 -23.48
C TRP A 219 -12.50 1.34 -23.39
N LEU A 220 -13.67 1.95 -23.59
CA LEU A 220 -13.83 3.42 -23.51
C LEU A 220 -13.45 3.97 -22.12
N LEU A 221 -13.89 3.28 -21.06
CA LEU A 221 -13.58 3.67 -19.69
C LEU A 221 -12.09 3.50 -19.39
N ARG A 222 -11.43 2.45 -19.91
CA ARG A 222 -9.97 2.28 -19.79
C ARG A 222 -9.22 3.45 -20.43
N GLN A 223 -9.61 3.87 -21.63
CA GLN A 223 -8.95 5.00 -22.32
C GLN A 223 -9.12 6.31 -21.53
N ALA A 224 -10.32 6.58 -21.01
CA ALA A 224 -10.57 7.73 -20.14
C ALA A 224 -9.72 7.67 -18.86
N VAL A 225 -9.64 6.50 -18.21
CA VAL A 225 -8.81 6.27 -17.03
C VAL A 225 -7.33 6.52 -17.32
N TYR A 226 -6.80 6.11 -18.48
CA TYR A 226 -5.40 6.38 -18.83
C TYR A 226 -5.09 7.88 -18.96
N ILE A 227 -5.97 8.65 -19.60
CA ILE A 227 -5.81 10.10 -19.74
C ILE A 227 -5.86 10.76 -18.36
N LEU A 228 -6.87 10.41 -17.56
CA LEU A 228 -7.02 10.92 -16.20
C LEU A 228 -5.85 10.52 -15.30
N ALA A 229 -5.32 9.31 -15.43
CA ALA A 229 -4.17 8.82 -14.68
C ALA A 229 -2.92 9.67 -14.91
N GLY A 230 -2.71 10.19 -16.13
CA GLY A 230 -1.64 11.15 -16.41
C GLY A 230 -1.77 12.44 -15.62
N LEU A 231 -2.99 13.01 -15.56
CA LEU A 231 -3.28 14.22 -14.79
C LEU A 231 -3.17 13.98 -13.29
N VAL A 232 -3.69 12.85 -12.80
CA VAL A 232 -3.59 12.44 -11.39
C VAL A 232 -2.13 12.33 -11.00
N ARG A 233 -1.31 11.56 -11.73
CA ARG A 233 0.12 11.38 -11.44
C ARG A 233 0.87 12.69 -11.41
N ARG A 234 0.65 13.56 -12.41
CA ARG A 234 1.33 14.85 -12.48
C ARG A 234 0.97 15.72 -11.28
N SER A 235 -0.33 15.88 -11.01
CA SER A 235 -0.82 16.73 -9.92
C SER A 235 -0.38 16.19 -8.56
N TYR A 236 -0.49 14.88 -8.36
CA TYR A 236 -0.02 14.17 -7.17
C TYR A 236 1.47 14.40 -6.93
N LEU A 237 2.32 14.12 -7.93
CA LEU A 237 3.77 14.21 -7.78
C LEU A 237 4.22 15.66 -7.53
N GLN A 238 3.68 16.61 -8.29
CA GLN A 238 3.99 18.02 -8.10
C GLN A 238 3.62 18.50 -6.70
N GLN A 239 2.42 18.17 -6.23
CA GLN A 239 1.96 18.57 -4.91
C GLN A 239 2.75 17.85 -3.80
N TYR A 240 3.06 16.56 -3.97
CA TYR A 240 3.83 15.81 -2.99
C TYR A 240 5.24 16.41 -2.79
N LEU A 241 5.98 16.65 -3.88
CA LEU A 241 7.33 17.22 -3.80
C LEU A 241 7.33 18.65 -3.23
N LYS A 242 6.25 19.41 -3.46
CA LYS A 242 6.05 20.72 -2.84
C LYS A 242 5.87 20.63 -1.32
N LEU A 243 5.12 19.62 -0.85
CA LEU A 243 4.83 19.42 0.58
C LEU A 243 5.97 18.73 1.33
N ASN A 244 6.78 17.92 0.65
CA ASN A 244 7.94 17.23 1.21
C ASN A 244 9.20 17.53 0.39
N PRO A 245 9.81 18.72 0.56
CA PRO A 245 10.96 19.16 -0.24
C PRO A 245 12.25 18.39 0.04
N GLN A 246 12.28 17.53 1.06
CA GLN A 246 13.43 16.63 1.33
C GLN A 246 13.51 15.48 0.31
N VAL A 247 12.40 15.17 -0.36
CA VAL A 247 12.34 14.17 -1.42
C VAL A 247 12.49 14.87 -2.77
N THR A 248 13.42 14.41 -3.60
CA THR A 248 13.62 14.96 -4.95
C THR A 248 13.05 14.05 -6.03
N LEU A 249 12.74 14.64 -7.18
CA LEU A 249 12.30 13.88 -8.36
C LEU A 249 13.34 12.84 -8.80
N VAL A 250 14.64 13.17 -8.71
CA VAL A 250 15.74 12.27 -9.07
C VAL A 250 15.75 11.04 -8.17
N GLN A 251 15.56 11.23 -6.87
CA GLN A 251 15.46 10.10 -5.93
C GLN A 251 14.26 9.22 -6.29
N VAL A 252 13.08 9.80 -6.50
CA VAL A 252 11.87 9.04 -6.88
C VAL A 252 12.11 8.24 -8.16
N GLN A 253 12.70 8.87 -9.19
CA GLN A 253 13.00 8.22 -10.47
C GLN A 253 13.97 7.04 -10.32
N ALA A 254 14.97 7.14 -9.46
CA ALA A 254 15.94 6.07 -9.21
C ALA A 254 15.28 4.80 -8.62
N TRP A 255 14.17 4.96 -7.89
CA TRP A 255 13.40 3.84 -7.33
C TRP A 255 12.44 3.18 -8.32
N ILE A 256 12.08 3.83 -9.44
CA ILE A 256 11.04 3.32 -10.36
C ILE A 256 11.39 1.95 -10.94
N LEU A 257 12.64 1.76 -11.39
CA LEU A 257 13.05 0.49 -12.01
C LEU A 257 12.91 -0.70 -11.05
N PRO A 258 13.55 -0.72 -9.87
CA PRO A 258 13.43 -1.87 -8.96
C PRO A 258 12.00 -2.05 -8.44
N VAL A 259 11.27 -0.96 -8.16
CA VAL A 259 9.87 -1.04 -7.69
C VAL A 259 8.92 -1.60 -8.76
N ALA A 260 9.06 -1.16 -10.02
CA ALA A 260 8.28 -1.70 -11.12
C ALA A 260 8.59 -3.20 -11.35
N THR A 261 9.84 -3.61 -11.18
CA THR A 261 10.21 -5.02 -11.24
C THR A 261 9.56 -5.85 -10.13
N ALA A 262 9.58 -5.37 -8.88
CA ALA A 262 8.91 -6.04 -7.77
C ALA A 262 7.38 -6.14 -7.94
N ARG A 263 6.74 -5.16 -8.61
CA ARG A 263 5.30 -5.20 -8.93
C ARG A 263 4.91 -6.43 -9.76
N LEU A 264 5.81 -6.97 -10.57
CA LEU A 264 5.55 -8.19 -11.35
C LEU A 264 5.24 -9.41 -10.46
N CYS A 265 5.71 -9.45 -9.21
CA CYS A 265 5.44 -10.55 -8.28
C CYS A 265 3.96 -10.65 -7.89
N GLU A 266 3.17 -9.60 -8.08
CA GLU A 266 1.75 -9.60 -7.71
C GLU A 266 0.85 -10.28 -8.75
N GLY A 267 1.40 -10.60 -9.93
CA GLY A 267 0.73 -11.41 -10.95
C GLY A 267 -0.50 -10.76 -11.55
N ILE A 268 -0.56 -9.42 -11.63
CA ILE A 268 -1.72 -8.71 -12.16
C ILE A 268 -1.69 -8.76 -13.69
N GLU A 269 -2.55 -9.61 -14.26
CA GLU A 269 -2.57 -9.98 -15.69
C GLU A 269 -2.52 -8.77 -16.64
N ASN A 270 -3.32 -7.74 -16.39
CA ASN A 270 -3.40 -6.55 -17.24
C ASN A 270 -2.20 -5.58 -17.08
N GLU A 271 -1.38 -5.74 -16.04
CA GLU A 271 -0.23 -4.86 -15.74
C GLU A 271 1.11 -5.43 -16.23
N THR A 272 1.23 -6.77 -16.30
CA THR A 272 2.49 -7.48 -16.57
C THR A 272 3.19 -7.02 -17.84
N GLN A 273 2.50 -7.02 -18.99
CA GLN A 273 3.13 -6.68 -20.28
C GLN A 273 3.52 -5.20 -20.40
N PRO A 274 2.67 -4.23 -20.00
CA PRO A 274 3.09 -2.82 -19.89
C PRO A 274 4.33 -2.60 -19.01
N ILE A 275 4.38 -3.23 -17.83
CA ILE A 275 5.50 -3.11 -16.89
C ILE A 275 6.79 -3.69 -17.49
N LEU A 276 6.73 -4.90 -18.07
CA LEU A 276 7.89 -5.53 -18.70
C LEU A 276 8.48 -4.68 -19.84
N ARG A 277 7.62 -4.08 -20.68
CA ARG A 277 8.07 -3.17 -21.74
C ARG A 277 8.80 -1.95 -21.17
N ALA A 278 8.31 -1.39 -20.07
CA ALA A 278 8.95 -0.26 -19.41
C ALA A 278 10.30 -0.65 -18.79
N ILE A 279 10.37 -1.78 -18.07
CA ILE A 279 11.61 -2.30 -17.48
C ILE A 279 12.69 -2.50 -18.55
N ARG A 280 12.39 -3.22 -19.62
CA ARG A 280 13.34 -3.45 -20.73
C ARG A 280 13.69 -2.17 -21.48
N GLY A 281 12.79 -1.18 -21.50
CA GLY A 281 13.08 0.16 -22.00
C GLY A 281 14.12 0.89 -21.14
N MET A 282 13.99 0.83 -19.81
CA MET A 282 14.94 1.42 -18.87
C MET A 282 16.29 0.71 -18.90
N LEU A 283 16.31 -0.62 -18.89
CA LEU A 283 17.55 -1.41 -18.94
C LEU A 283 18.39 -1.16 -20.19
N ARG A 284 17.76 -0.88 -21.34
CA ARG A 284 18.46 -0.54 -22.60
C ARG A 284 19.12 0.84 -22.59
N ARG A 285 18.70 1.73 -21.69
CA ARG A 285 19.27 3.09 -21.54
C ARG A 285 20.40 3.15 -20.50
N MET A 286 20.68 2.03 -19.82
CA MET A 286 21.70 1.87 -18.79
C MET A 286 22.91 1.11 -19.32
#